data_AF-A0A3M8AFC3-F1
#
_entry.id   AF-A0A3M8AFC3-F1
#
_cell.length_a   1.000
_cell.length_b   1.000
_cell.length_c   1.000
_cell.angle_alpha   90.00
_cell.angle_beta   90.00
_cell.angle_gamma   90.00
#
_symmetry.space_group_name_H-M   'P 1'
#
loop_
_entity.id
_entity.type
_entity.pdbx_description
1 polymer ?
#
loop_
_entity_poly.entity_id
_entity_poly.type
_entity_poly.pdbx_seq_one_letter_code
_entity_poly.pdbx_strand_id
1 'polypeptide(L)'
;MPTPAGDAPRFVASSDRTVRHDDPVWARQGWIVVWVIAGAVLSVLTAPLAVGLARDQLHVRCEADPLGGDSFICADGIGYLESLAVLLCAAVVPAFLSGLLIFVNPSRTTRTRLLVVVAIAGIAWAFLATWFLVHRSHGLADTAAYWSGALLPAALILAAASATALGSVFGSGRIRVIGLRTAAVLVLAATLVQPGLAVCTLTAAGILAAAAAGASATQGAPSRSDRADP
;
A
#
# COMPACT_ATOMS: atom_id res chain seq x y z
N MET A 1 42.06 -49.04 -50.82
CA MET A 1 42.29 -48.26 -49.58
C MET A 1 41.55 -46.94 -49.70
N PRO A 2 40.44 -46.72 -48.97
CA PRO A 2 39.72 -45.46 -49.00
C PRO A 2 40.30 -44.47 -47.97
N THR A 3 40.43 -43.21 -48.38
CA THR A 3 40.86 -42.07 -47.54
C THR A 3 39.71 -41.56 -46.66
N PRO A 4 39.94 -41.24 -45.37
CA PRO A 4 38.91 -40.65 -44.52
C PRO A 4 38.70 -39.17 -44.87
N ALA A 5 37.45 -38.81 -45.16
CA ALA A 5 37.02 -37.43 -45.34
C ALA A 5 37.07 -36.70 -43.99
N GLY A 6 37.81 -35.58 -43.95
CA GLY A 6 37.91 -34.73 -42.77
C GLY A 6 36.64 -33.91 -42.54
N ASP A 7 36.07 -34.04 -41.35
CA ASP A 7 34.99 -33.17 -40.87
C ASP A 7 35.52 -31.76 -40.64
N ALA A 8 34.93 -30.80 -41.36
CA ALA A 8 35.19 -29.38 -41.16
C ALA A 8 34.53 -28.90 -39.86
N PRO A 9 35.21 -28.10 -39.02
CA PRO A 9 34.62 -27.56 -37.81
C PRO A 9 33.48 -26.59 -38.15
N ARG A 10 32.27 -26.93 -37.71
CA ARG A 10 31.11 -26.02 -37.75
C ARG A 10 31.34 -24.91 -36.72
N PHE A 11 31.72 -23.74 -37.20
CA PHE A 11 31.65 -22.50 -36.43
C PHE A 11 30.17 -22.21 -36.10
N VAL A 12 29.77 -22.53 -34.86
CA VAL A 12 28.51 -22.04 -34.28
C VAL A 12 28.72 -20.55 -34.02
N ALA A 13 28.10 -19.72 -34.84
CA ALA A 13 28.02 -18.29 -34.59
C ALA A 13 27.39 -18.06 -33.22
N SER A 14 28.20 -17.64 -32.24
CA SER A 14 27.72 -17.23 -30.93
C SER A 14 26.79 -16.04 -31.14
N SER A 15 25.48 -16.30 -31.05
CA SER A 15 24.49 -15.24 -31.13
C SER A 15 24.79 -14.21 -30.07
N ASP A 16 24.85 -12.97 -30.56
CA ASP A 16 25.13 -11.75 -29.86
C ASP A 16 24.36 -11.71 -28.54
N ARG A 17 25.07 -12.02 -27.45
CA ARG A 17 24.54 -12.01 -26.09
C ARG A 17 24.44 -10.54 -25.73
N THR A 18 23.37 -9.88 -26.17
CA THR A 18 23.06 -8.49 -25.85
C THR A 18 23.29 -8.31 -24.35
N VAL A 19 24.36 -7.60 -24.01
CA VAL A 19 24.74 -7.26 -22.65
C VAL A 19 23.56 -6.46 -22.11
N ARG A 20 22.71 -7.14 -21.35
CA ARG A 20 21.59 -6.50 -20.65
C ARG A 20 22.26 -5.47 -19.73
N HIS A 21 22.12 -4.19 -20.07
CA HIS A 21 22.57 -3.11 -19.19
C HIS A 21 22.02 -3.42 -17.81
N ASP A 22 22.90 -3.80 -16.90
CA ASP A 22 22.55 -4.09 -15.52
C ASP A 22 22.09 -2.76 -14.93
N ASP A 23 20.77 -2.51 -14.95
CA ASP A 23 20.22 -1.33 -14.29
C ASP A 23 20.77 -1.35 -12.87
N PRO A 24 21.50 -0.28 -12.48
CA PRO A 24 22.21 -0.30 -11.24
C PRO A 24 21.24 -0.58 -10.10
N VAL A 25 21.68 -1.33 -9.09
CA VAL A 25 20.87 -1.72 -7.93
C VAL A 25 20.22 -0.49 -7.26
N TRP A 26 20.86 0.67 -7.33
CA TRP A 26 20.34 1.95 -6.84
C TRP A 26 19.13 2.47 -7.62
N ALA A 27 19.03 2.23 -8.93
CA ALA A 27 17.87 2.64 -9.74
C ALA A 27 16.60 1.85 -9.35
N ARG A 28 16.75 0.56 -8.98
CA ARG A 28 15.62 -0.28 -8.55
C ARG A 28 15.19 -0.02 -7.11
N GLN A 29 16.14 0.23 -6.21
CA GLN A 29 15.85 0.62 -4.83
C GLN A 29 15.20 2.01 -4.78
N GLY A 30 15.59 2.91 -5.69
CA GLY A 30 15.02 4.25 -5.85
C GLY A 30 13.51 4.23 -6.05
N TRP A 31 12.99 3.35 -6.90
CA TRP A 31 11.54 3.24 -7.14
C TRP A 31 10.74 2.83 -5.90
N ILE A 32 11.28 1.94 -5.05
CA ILE A 32 10.61 1.54 -3.79
C ILE A 32 10.46 2.76 -2.89
N VAL A 33 11.52 3.55 -2.75
CA VAL A 33 11.53 4.77 -1.93
C VAL A 33 10.56 5.80 -2.49
N VAL A 34 10.57 6.02 -3.81
CA VAL A 34 9.68 6.97 -4.50
C VAL A 34 8.21 6.65 -4.22
N TRP A 35 7.80 5.38 -4.32
CA TRP A 35 6.41 4.99 -4.07
C TRP A 35 5.96 5.22 -2.62
N VAL A 36 6.83 4.92 -1.64
CA VAL A 36 6.53 5.17 -0.23
C VAL A 36 6.43 6.67 0.05
N ILE A 37 7.40 7.46 -0.43
CA ILE A 37 7.42 8.92 -0.23
C ILE A 37 6.22 9.56 -0.92
N ALA A 38 5.92 9.20 -2.17
CA ALA A 38 4.78 9.74 -2.89
C ALA A 38 3.46 9.47 -2.15
N GLY A 39 3.26 8.22 -1.68
CA GLY A 39 2.09 7.88 -0.86
C GLY A 39 2.00 8.71 0.43
N ALA A 40 3.10 8.83 1.16
CA ALA A 40 3.15 9.59 2.41
C ALA A 40 2.91 11.10 2.21
N VAL A 41 3.52 11.70 1.19
CA VAL A 41 3.33 13.12 0.85
C VAL A 41 1.88 13.37 0.45
N LEU A 42 1.32 12.55 -0.44
CA LEU A 42 -0.07 12.69 -0.87
C LEU A 42 -1.05 12.50 0.30
N SER A 43 -0.76 11.57 1.21
CA SER A 43 -1.51 11.41 2.46
C SER A 43 -1.53 12.70 3.30
N VAL A 44 -0.38 13.35 3.48
CA VAL A 44 -0.30 14.61 4.25
C VAL A 44 -1.05 15.75 3.54
N LEU A 45 -0.92 15.87 2.22
CA LEU A 45 -1.61 16.90 1.44
C LEU A 45 -3.14 16.74 1.47
N THR A 46 -3.63 15.51 1.64
CA THR A 46 -5.07 15.19 1.72
C THR A 46 -5.62 15.17 3.15
N ALA A 47 -4.79 15.46 4.16
CA ALA A 47 -5.19 15.52 5.56
C ALA A 47 -6.45 16.38 5.84
N PRO A 48 -6.71 17.52 5.17
CA PRO A 48 -7.94 18.27 5.37
C PRO A 48 -9.23 17.50 5.06
N LEU A 49 -9.19 16.53 4.13
CA LEU A 49 -10.35 15.70 3.80
C LEU A 49 -10.76 14.80 4.98
N ALA A 50 -9.81 14.38 5.80
CA ALA A 50 -10.08 13.61 7.00
C ALA A 50 -10.84 14.42 8.05
N VAL A 51 -10.62 15.75 8.10
CA VAL A 51 -11.40 16.66 8.95
C VAL A 51 -12.84 16.73 8.45
N GLY A 52 -13.05 16.83 7.14
CA GLY A 52 -14.40 16.78 6.54
C GLY A 52 -15.14 15.48 6.87
N LEU A 53 -14.46 14.32 6.79
CA LEU A 53 -15.04 13.05 7.25
C LEU A 53 -15.41 13.06 8.73
N ALA A 54 -14.49 13.51 9.59
CA ALA A 54 -14.74 13.56 11.02
C ALA A 54 -15.92 14.49 11.36
N ARG A 55 -16.02 15.65 10.71
CA ARG A 55 -17.04 16.68 10.97
C ARG A 55 -18.38 16.36 10.32
N ASP A 56 -18.38 16.14 9.00
CA ASP A 56 -19.60 16.18 8.19
C ASP A 56 -20.26 14.81 8.04
N GLN A 57 -19.53 13.73 8.26
CA GLN A 57 -20.04 12.35 8.09
C GLN A 57 -20.11 11.60 9.43
N LEU A 58 -19.09 11.75 10.26
CA LEU A 58 -18.98 11.05 11.54
C LEU A 58 -19.47 11.90 12.73
N HIS A 59 -19.70 13.19 12.52
CA HIS A 59 -20.11 14.16 13.53
C HIS A 59 -19.29 14.08 14.83
N VAL A 60 -17.98 13.85 14.68
CA VAL A 60 -17.02 13.81 15.79
C VAL A 60 -16.94 15.20 16.40
N ARG A 61 -17.08 15.30 17.73
CA ARG A 61 -17.11 16.59 18.45
C ARG A 61 -18.19 17.55 17.94
N CYS A 62 -19.36 17.00 17.62
CA CYS A 62 -20.55 17.78 17.36
C CYS A 62 -21.62 17.47 18.40
N GLU A 63 -22.44 18.46 18.71
CA GLU A 63 -23.62 18.32 19.55
C GLU A 63 -24.86 18.42 18.66
N ALA A 64 -25.87 17.59 18.95
CA ALA A 64 -27.16 17.70 18.29
C ALA A 64 -27.82 19.03 18.67
N ASP A 65 -28.45 19.70 17.70
CA ASP A 65 -29.08 20.99 17.92
C ASP A 65 -30.19 20.89 18.99
N PRO A 66 -30.11 21.66 20.09
CA PRO A 66 -31.09 21.59 21.18
C PRO A 66 -32.51 22.01 20.76
N LEU A 67 -32.68 22.65 19.61
CA LEU A 67 -34.00 23.05 19.09
C LEU A 67 -34.77 21.90 18.42
N GLY A 68 -34.18 20.71 18.31
CA GLY A 68 -34.83 19.52 17.74
C GLY A 68 -34.87 19.58 16.21
N GLY A 69 -33.86 18.98 15.59
CA GLY A 69 -33.74 18.81 14.14
C GLY A 69 -32.54 17.92 13.78
N ASP A 70 -32.38 17.61 12.50
CA ASP A 70 -31.22 16.84 11.97
C ASP A 70 -29.95 17.72 11.83
N SER A 71 -29.84 18.81 12.60
CA SER A 71 -28.72 19.75 12.58
C SER A 71 -27.71 19.43 13.69
N PHE A 72 -26.42 19.60 13.36
CA PHE A 72 -25.30 19.41 14.27
C PHE A 72 -24.50 20.71 14.41
N ILE A 73 -24.16 21.07 15.65
CA ILE A 73 -23.25 22.17 15.97
C ILE A 73 -21.89 21.53 16.27
N CYS A 74 -20.93 21.74 15.37
CA CYS A 74 -19.61 21.12 15.44
C CYS A 74 -18.55 22.09 15.95
N ALA A 75 -17.51 21.55 16.58
CA ALA A 75 -16.34 22.32 16.97
C ALA A 75 -15.69 23.06 15.79
N ASP A 76 -14.90 24.10 16.09
CA ASP A 76 -14.05 24.76 15.10
C ASP A 76 -12.88 23.87 14.66
N GLY A 77 -12.18 24.25 13.59
CA GLY A 77 -11.08 23.46 13.02
C GLY A 77 -9.98 23.06 14.03
N ILE A 78 -9.70 23.90 15.03
CA ILE A 78 -8.74 23.60 16.11
C ILE A 78 -9.20 22.39 16.94
N GLY A 79 -10.51 22.24 17.15
CA GLY A 79 -11.12 21.13 17.86
C GLY A 79 -10.87 19.77 17.21
N TYR A 80 -10.48 19.74 15.93
CA TYR A 80 -10.20 18.52 15.17
C TYR A 80 -8.71 18.15 15.10
N LEU A 81 -7.80 18.95 15.66
CA LEU A 81 -6.36 18.67 15.61
C LEU A 81 -5.99 17.32 16.25
N GLU A 82 -6.63 16.97 17.38
CA GLU A 82 -6.41 15.67 18.03
C GLU A 82 -6.86 14.51 17.13
N SER A 83 -8.08 14.60 16.58
CA SER A 83 -8.62 13.59 15.65
C SER A 83 -7.72 13.44 14.42
N LEU A 84 -7.24 14.55 13.88
CA LEU A 84 -6.33 14.55 12.73
C LEU A 84 -4.98 13.92 13.07
N ALA A 85 -4.41 14.23 14.24
CA ALA A 85 -3.16 13.63 14.69
C ALA A 85 -3.26 12.10 14.81
N VAL A 86 -4.36 11.59 15.38
CA VAL A 86 -4.62 10.15 15.51
C VAL A 86 -4.73 9.48 14.13
N LEU A 87 -5.40 10.12 13.16
CA LEU A 87 -5.51 9.60 11.81
C LEU A 87 -4.19 9.69 11.02
N LEU A 88 -3.42 10.75 11.21
CA LEU A 88 -2.09 10.92 10.60
C LEU A 88 -1.09 9.83 11.04
N CYS A 89 -1.28 9.22 12.22
CA CYS A 89 -0.49 8.04 12.62
C CYS A 89 -0.62 6.89 11.61
N ALA A 90 -1.76 6.76 10.91
CA ALA A 90 -1.96 5.76 9.84
C ALA A 90 -1.08 6.00 8.61
N ALA A 91 -0.57 7.22 8.42
CA ALA A 91 0.33 7.58 7.34
C ALA A 91 1.79 7.56 7.81
N VAL A 92 2.07 8.29 8.89
CA VAL A 92 3.44 8.57 9.33
C VAL A 92 4.12 7.30 9.85
N VAL A 93 3.44 6.51 10.70
CA VAL A 93 4.04 5.31 11.29
C VAL A 93 4.32 4.25 10.23
N PRO A 94 3.39 3.89 9.32
CA PRO A 94 3.67 2.94 8.25
C PRO A 94 4.75 3.43 7.27
N ALA A 95 4.77 4.71 6.92
CA ALA A 95 5.81 5.28 6.07
C ALA A 95 7.20 5.18 6.72
N PHE A 96 7.30 5.52 8.01
CA PHE A 96 8.53 5.42 8.78
C PHE A 96 9.02 3.97 8.89
N LEU A 97 8.14 3.03 9.25
CA LEU A 97 8.47 1.61 9.30
C LEU A 97 8.92 1.09 7.94
N SER A 98 8.26 1.51 6.86
CA SER A 98 8.66 1.16 5.50
C SER A 98 10.06 1.68 5.16
N GLY A 99 10.39 2.91 5.57
CA GLY A 99 11.72 3.49 5.46
C GLY A 99 12.78 2.67 6.20
N LEU A 100 12.50 2.26 7.44
CA LEU A 100 13.39 1.38 8.21
C LEU A 100 13.60 0.03 7.52
N LEU A 101 12.54 -0.57 6.99
CA LEU A 101 12.63 -1.83 6.25
C LEU A 101 13.45 -1.71 4.97
N ILE A 102 13.41 -0.55 4.31
CA ILE A 102 14.24 -0.28 3.14
C ILE A 102 15.71 -0.11 3.55
N PHE A 103 15.96 0.57 4.69
CA PHE A 103 17.32 0.84 5.20
C PHE A 103 18.03 -0.42 5.73
N VAL A 104 17.36 -1.20 6.58
CA VAL A 104 17.91 -2.45 7.16
C VAL A 104 18.10 -3.54 6.09
N ASN A 105 17.46 -3.37 4.93
CA ASN A 105 17.61 -4.18 3.73
C ASN A 105 17.52 -5.71 3.99
N PRO A 106 16.42 -6.20 4.60
CA PRO A 106 16.22 -7.63 4.78
C PRO A 106 16.05 -8.34 3.43
N SER A 107 15.99 -9.68 3.45
CA SER A 107 15.78 -10.46 2.23
C SER A 107 14.58 -9.92 1.43
N ARG A 108 14.65 -9.96 0.09
CA ARG A 108 13.60 -9.38 -0.77
C ARG A 108 12.20 -9.93 -0.46
N THR A 109 12.11 -11.23 -0.18
CA THR A 109 10.86 -11.89 0.21
C THR A 109 10.38 -11.37 1.56
N THR A 110 11.26 -11.31 2.57
CA THR A 110 10.92 -10.78 3.90
C THR A 110 10.47 -9.32 3.81
N ARG A 111 11.20 -8.48 3.08
CA ARG A 111 10.85 -7.06 2.87
C ARG A 111 9.46 -6.91 2.28
N THR A 112 9.15 -7.66 1.22
CA THR A 112 7.83 -7.61 0.57
C THR A 112 6.71 -7.99 1.54
N ARG A 113 6.92 -9.06 2.34
CA ARG A 113 5.95 -9.49 3.35
C ARG A 113 5.72 -8.42 4.42
N LEU A 114 6.80 -7.84 4.93
CA LEU A 114 6.73 -6.82 5.97
C LEU A 114 6.06 -5.54 5.45
N LEU A 115 6.34 -5.12 4.21
CA LEU A 115 5.64 -3.97 3.60
C LEU A 115 4.13 -4.22 3.48
N VAL A 116 3.71 -5.43 3.09
CA VAL A 116 2.28 -5.79 3.07
C VAL A 116 1.66 -5.73 4.46
N VAL A 117 2.33 -6.28 5.48
CA VAL A 117 1.86 -6.23 6.87
C VAL A 117 1.74 -4.78 7.35
N VAL A 118 2.74 -3.95 7.06
CA VAL A 118 2.76 -2.53 7.44
C VAL A 118 1.62 -1.75 6.75
N ALA A 119 1.36 -2.01 5.46
CA ALA A 119 0.24 -1.40 4.75
C ALA A 119 -1.12 -1.77 5.37
N ILE A 120 -1.32 -3.07 5.66
CA ILE A 120 -2.56 -3.57 6.27
C ILE A 120 -2.73 -3.04 7.69
N ALA A 121 -1.66 -2.98 8.47
CA ALA A 121 -1.68 -2.41 9.82
C ALA A 121 -2.08 -0.93 9.80
N GLY A 122 -1.59 -0.14 8.83
CA GLY A 122 -2.02 1.24 8.64
C GLY A 122 -3.52 1.37 8.31
N ILE A 123 -4.03 0.50 7.45
CA ILE A 123 -5.47 0.44 7.12
C ILE A 123 -6.29 0.06 8.37
N ALA A 124 -5.87 -0.98 9.11
CA ALA A 124 -6.55 -1.40 10.33
C ALA A 124 -6.55 -0.30 11.40
N TRP A 125 -5.45 0.42 11.55
CA TRP A 125 -5.36 1.58 12.45
C TRP A 125 -6.37 2.66 12.06
N ALA A 126 -6.52 2.98 10.78
CA ALA A 126 -7.50 3.97 10.33
C ALA A 126 -8.93 3.62 10.75
N PHE A 127 -9.32 2.35 10.62
CA PHE A 127 -10.63 1.88 11.02
C PHE A 127 -10.81 1.86 12.54
N LEU A 128 -9.81 1.42 13.28
CA LEU A 128 -9.86 1.43 14.75
C LEU A 128 -9.91 2.86 15.30
N ALA A 129 -9.11 3.77 14.72
CA ALA A 129 -9.09 5.19 15.09
C ALA A 129 -10.43 5.86 14.82
N THR A 130 -10.98 5.71 13.61
CA THR A 130 -12.30 6.27 13.27
C THR A 130 -13.40 5.69 14.15
N TRP A 131 -13.38 4.38 14.42
CA TRP A 131 -14.32 3.75 15.35
C TRP A 131 -14.24 4.37 16.74
N PHE A 132 -13.02 4.50 17.29
CA PHE A 132 -12.79 5.09 18.60
C PHE A 132 -13.23 6.56 18.66
N LEU A 133 -12.98 7.35 17.62
CA LEU A 133 -13.39 8.76 17.56
C LEU A 133 -14.91 8.94 17.55
N VAL A 134 -15.63 8.10 16.78
CA VAL A 134 -17.10 8.07 16.78
C VAL A 134 -17.61 7.64 18.15
N HIS A 135 -17.04 6.56 18.71
CA HIS A 135 -17.43 6.04 20.02
C HIS A 135 -17.28 7.08 21.13
N ARG A 136 -16.19 7.84 21.12
CA ARG A 136 -15.98 8.91 22.10
C ARG A 136 -16.97 10.07 21.96
N SER A 137 -17.51 10.29 20.77
CA SER A 137 -18.41 11.42 20.49
C SER A 137 -19.87 11.07 20.78
N HIS A 138 -20.31 9.86 20.42
CA HIS A 138 -21.73 9.46 20.47
C HIS A 138 -22.03 8.34 21.47
N GLY A 139 -21.00 7.73 22.08
CA GLY A 139 -21.18 6.53 22.90
C GLY A 139 -21.39 5.26 22.07
N LEU A 140 -21.43 4.09 22.73
CA LEU A 140 -21.41 2.79 22.05
C LEU A 140 -22.66 2.49 21.23
N ALA A 141 -23.83 2.95 21.69
CA ALA A 141 -25.12 2.62 21.09
C ALA A 141 -25.22 3.09 19.62
N ASP A 142 -24.73 4.31 19.35
CA ASP A 142 -24.84 4.93 18.02
C ASP A 142 -23.58 4.79 17.18
N THR A 143 -22.48 4.27 17.75
CA THR A 143 -21.18 4.15 17.05
C THR A 143 -21.32 3.37 15.74
N ALA A 144 -22.03 2.25 15.78
CA ALA A 144 -22.17 1.38 14.61
C ALA A 144 -22.93 2.08 13.48
N ALA A 145 -23.97 2.85 13.78
CA ALA A 145 -24.80 3.53 12.79
C ALA A 145 -24.00 4.62 12.05
N TYR A 146 -23.38 5.55 12.80
CA TYR A 146 -22.59 6.64 12.21
C TYR A 146 -21.35 6.12 11.47
N TRP A 147 -20.64 5.15 12.05
CA TRP A 147 -19.44 4.61 11.43
C TRP A 147 -19.77 3.82 10.16
N SER A 148 -20.76 2.93 10.20
CA SER A 148 -21.08 2.09 9.04
C SER A 148 -21.70 2.89 7.89
N GLY A 149 -22.52 3.90 8.17
CA GLY A 149 -23.09 4.77 7.15
C GLY A 149 -22.02 5.47 6.31
N ALA A 150 -20.95 5.94 6.96
CA ALA A 150 -19.86 6.64 6.28
C ALA A 150 -18.77 5.70 5.72
N LEU A 151 -18.40 4.64 6.44
CA LEU A 151 -17.16 3.91 6.18
C LEU A 151 -17.35 2.50 5.64
N LEU A 152 -18.54 1.90 5.74
CA LEU A 152 -18.75 0.50 5.35
C LEU A 152 -18.41 0.21 3.88
N PRO A 153 -18.81 1.03 2.88
CA PRO A 153 -18.46 0.75 1.48
C PRO A 153 -16.96 0.71 1.24
N ALA A 154 -16.21 1.67 1.79
CA ALA A 154 -14.75 1.71 1.70
C ALA A 154 -14.10 0.57 2.50
N ALA A 155 -14.68 0.19 3.65
CA ALA A 155 -14.21 -0.93 4.47
C ALA A 155 -14.28 -2.26 3.73
N LEU A 156 -15.35 -2.52 2.98
CA LEU A 156 -15.47 -3.73 2.16
C LEU A 156 -14.40 -3.79 1.07
N ILE A 157 -14.16 -2.67 0.38
CA ILE A 157 -13.11 -2.59 -0.65
C ILE A 157 -11.72 -2.78 -0.03
N LEU A 158 -11.45 -2.15 1.12
CA LEU A 158 -10.17 -2.27 1.82
C LEU A 158 -9.94 -3.67 2.42
N ALA A 159 -10.99 -4.35 2.85
CA ALA A 159 -10.94 -5.75 3.24
C ALA A 159 -10.57 -6.65 2.06
N ALA A 160 -11.20 -6.44 0.90
CA ALA A 160 -10.84 -7.16 -0.34
C ALA A 160 -9.40 -6.86 -0.79
N ALA A 161 -8.97 -5.60 -0.69
CA ALA A 161 -7.60 -5.19 -0.99
C ALA A 161 -6.58 -5.89 -0.06
N SER A 162 -6.87 -5.91 1.24
CA SER A 162 -6.03 -6.56 2.26
C SER A 162 -5.95 -8.07 2.06
N ALA A 163 -7.08 -8.72 1.77
CA ALA A 163 -7.12 -10.14 1.43
C ALA A 163 -6.32 -10.45 0.16
N THR A 164 -6.43 -9.61 -0.87
CA THR A 164 -5.67 -9.74 -2.12
C THR A 164 -4.16 -9.58 -1.86
N ALA A 165 -3.77 -8.58 -1.06
CA ALA A 165 -2.37 -8.35 -0.68
C ALA A 165 -1.80 -9.54 0.10
N LEU A 166 -2.52 -10.04 1.11
CA LEU A 166 -2.13 -11.23 1.88
C LEU A 166 -2.02 -12.47 1.00
N GLY A 167 -3.00 -12.71 0.12
CA GLY A 167 -2.96 -13.82 -0.83
C GLY A 167 -1.74 -13.75 -1.76
N SER A 168 -1.41 -12.54 -2.24
CA SER A 168 -0.27 -12.32 -3.14
C SER A 168 1.09 -12.64 -2.51
N VAL A 169 1.21 -12.56 -1.19
CA VAL A 169 2.42 -12.94 -0.46
C VAL A 169 2.75 -14.42 -0.64
N PHE A 170 1.74 -15.28 -0.75
CA PHE A 170 1.91 -16.72 -0.97
C PHE A 170 2.15 -17.08 -2.45
N GLY A 171 1.79 -16.17 -3.37
CA GLY A 171 2.07 -16.32 -4.79
C GLY A 171 3.56 -16.19 -5.16
N SER A 172 3.94 -16.77 -6.30
CA SER A 172 5.29 -16.68 -6.89
C SER A 172 5.31 -15.84 -8.17
N GLY A 173 6.47 -15.29 -8.49
CA GLY A 173 6.72 -14.60 -9.77
C GLY A 173 5.68 -13.52 -10.10
N ARG A 174 5.03 -13.66 -11.27
CA ARG A 174 4.07 -12.69 -11.83
C ARG A 174 2.80 -12.55 -11.01
N ILE A 175 2.31 -13.65 -10.43
CA ILE A 175 1.08 -13.67 -9.63
C ILE A 175 1.22 -12.74 -8.43
N ARG A 176 2.36 -12.76 -7.75
CA ARG A 176 2.66 -11.85 -6.64
C ARG A 176 2.60 -10.38 -7.07
N VAL A 177 3.26 -10.03 -8.19
CA VAL A 177 3.30 -8.64 -8.67
C VAL A 177 1.93 -8.14 -9.08
N ILE A 178 1.17 -8.95 -9.82
CA ILE A 178 -0.19 -8.59 -10.24
C ILE A 178 -1.08 -8.42 -9.01
N GLY A 179 -1.04 -9.36 -8.06
CA GLY A 179 -1.83 -9.28 -6.83
C GLY A 179 -1.54 -8.02 -6.00
N LEU A 180 -0.27 -7.65 -5.82
CA LEU A 180 0.11 -6.44 -5.10
C LEU A 180 -0.33 -5.16 -5.81
N ARG A 181 -0.24 -5.11 -7.15
CA ARG A 181 -0.75 -3.99 -7.95
C ARG A 181 -2.27 -3.87 -7.86
N THR A 182 -2.97 -4.99 -7.98
CA THR A 182 -4.43 -5.04 -7.82
C THR A 182 -4.83 -4.55 -6.43
N ALA A 183 -4.15 -5.01 -5.38
CA ALA A 183 -4.39 -4.51 -4.03
C ALA A 183 -4.17 -2.99 -3.91
N ALA A 184 -3.09 -2.45 -4.48
CA ALA A 184 -2.85 -1.01 -4.49
C ALA A 184 -3.96 -0.24 -5.22
N VAL A 185 -4.43 -0.74 -6.37
CA VAL A 185 -5.54 -0.14 -7.12
C VAL A 185 -6.85 -0.18 -6.32
N LEU A 186 -7.14 -1.29 -5.62
CA LEU A 186 -8.32 -1.40 -4.76
C LEU A 186 -8.25 -0.40 -3.58
N VAL A 187 -7.08 -0.20 -2.98
CA VAL A 187 -6.89 0.83 -1.93
C VAL A 187 -7.17 2.24 -2.49
N LEU A 188 -6.70 2.54 -3.72
CA LEU A 188 -7.03 3.80 -4.38
C LEU A 188 -8.53 3.93 -4.68
N ALA A 189 -9.18 2.86 -5.12
CA ALA A 189 -10.63 2.84 -5.34
C ALA A 189 -11.40 3.13 -4.04
N ALA A 190 -10.98 2.57 -2.91
CA ALA A 190 -11.57 2.89 -1.61
C ALA A 190 -11.40 4.37 -1.23
N THR A 191 -10.31 5.01 -1.66
CA THR A 191 -10.08 6.46 -1.48
C THR A 191 -11.09 7.28 -2.27
N LEU A 192 -11.44 6.85 -3.48
CA LEU A 192 -12.46 7.52 -4.29
C LEU A 192 -13.86 7.37 -3.69
N VAL A 193 -14.15 6.22 -3.10
CA VAL A 193 -15.43 5.95 -2.44
C VAL A 193 -15.56 6.72 -1.13
N GLN A 194 -14.47 6.86 -0.37
CA GLN A 194 -14.46 7.65 0.85
C GLN A 194 -13.20 8.54 0.93
N PRO A 195 -13.24 9.75 0.33
CA PRO A 195 -12.09 10.66 0.26
C PRO A 195 -11.49 11.04 1.60
N GLY A 196 -12.30 11.00 2.67
CA GLY A 196 -11.83 11.23 4.04
C GLY A 196 -10.76 10.26 4.53
N LEU A 197 -10.68 9.07 3.92
CA LEU A 197 -9.66 8.07 4.24
C LEU A 197 -8.35 8.24 3.46
N ALA A 198 -8.27 9.21 2.54
CA ALA A 198 -7.10 9.46 1.70
C ALA A 198 -5.78 9.55 2.50
N VAL A 199 -5.83 10.18 3.68
CA VAL A 199 -4.68 10.30 4.57
C VAL A 199 -4.10 8.92 4.94
N CYS A 200 -4.91 7.87 5.05
CA CYS A 200 -4.46 6.52 5.39
C CYS A 200 -4.20 5.67 4.15
N THR A 201 -5.11 5.73 3.18
CA THR A 201 -5.13 4.84 2.01
C THR A 201 -4.03 5.16 1.01
N LEU A 202 -3.66 6.43 0.81
CA LEU A 202 -2.62 6.81 -0.15
C LEU A 202 -1.24 6.30 0.28
N THR A 203 -0.93 6.36 1.58
CA THR A 203 0.28 5.74 2.15
C THR A 203 0.26 4.22 1.96
N ALA A 204 -0.85 3.55 2.30
CA ALA A 204 -0.96 2.10 2.13
C ALA A 204 -0.82 1.68 0.65
N ALA A 205 -1.41 2.43 -0.29
CA ALA A 205 -1.26 2.20 -1.73
C ALA A 205 0.19 2.39 -2.19
N GLY A 206 0.88 3.43 -1.72
CA GLY A 206 2.30 3.66 -1.99
C GLY A 206 3.18 2.51 -1.47
N ILE A 207 2.92 2.02 -0.25
CA ILE A 207 3.65 0.88 0.32
C ILE A 207 3.40 -0.42 -0.47
N LEU A 208 2.16 -0.68 -0.90
CA LEU A 208 1.84 -1.84 -1.74
C LEU A 208 2.48 -1.74 -3.13
N ALA A 209 2.50 -0.54 -3.73
CA ALA A 209 3.19 -0.28 -4.99
C ALA A 209 4.71 -0.48 -4.85
N ALA A 210 5.29 -0.04 -3.73
CA ALA A 210 6.69 -0.28 -3.38
C ALA A 210 7.00 -1.78 -3.21
N ALA A 211 6.09 -2.53 -2.57
CA ALA A 211 6.19 -3.99 -2.46
C ALA A 211 6.14 -4.67 -3.84
N ALA A 212 5.26 -4.22 -4.74
CA ALA A 212 5.16 -4.72 -6.12
C ALA A 212 6.44 -4.43 -6.94
N ALA A 213 6.99 -3.21 -6.82
CA ALA A 213 8.26 -2.83 -7.44
C ALA A 213 9.42 -3.72 -6.95
N GLY A 214 9.49 -3.95 -5.64
CA GLY A 214 10.47 -4.86 -5.03
C GLY A 214 10.32 -6.31 -5.50
N ALA A 215 9.10 -6.80 -5.64
CA ALA A 215 8.82 -8.16 -6.11
C ALA A 215 9.14 -8.35 -7.62
N SER A 216 8.95 -7.33 -8.44
CA SER A 216 9.21 -7.36 -9.89
C SER A 216 10.69 -7.60 -10.21
N ALA A 217 11.59 -7.08 -9.38
CA ALA A 217 13.04 -7.28 -9.52
C ALA A 217 13.50 -8.75 -9.38
N THR A 218 12.63 -9.64 -8.90
CA THR A 218 12.94 -11.07 -8.70
C THR A 218 12.72 -11.91 -9.97
N GLN A 219 11.88 -11.46 -10.91
CA GLN A 219 11.52 -12.23 -12.11
C GLN A 219 12.58 -12.18 -13.22
N GLY A 220 13.51 -11.22 -13.16
CA GLY A 220 14.53 -11.03 -14.21
C GLY A 220 15.84 -11.79 -14.00
N ALA A 221 16.01 -12.51 -12.89
CA ALA A 221 17.25 -13.24 -12.59
C ALA A 221 17.24 -14.61 -13.30
N PRO A 222 18.24 -14.93 -14.13
CA PRO A 222 18.30 -16.21 -14.84
C PRO A 222 18.40 -17.39 -13.86
N SER A 223 17.66 -18.45 -14.13
CA SER A 223 17.70 -19.71 -13.37
C SER A 223 19.09 -20.33 -13.49
N ARG A 224 19.65 -20.74 -12.34
CA ARG A 224 20.98 -21.36 -12.22
C ARG A 224 21.14 -22.66 -13.04
N SER A 225 20.07 -23.19 -13.62
CA SER A 225 20.06 -24.35 -14.51
C SER A 225 20.72 -24.10 -15.86
N ASP A 226 20.85 -22.84 -16.32
CA ASP A 226 21.51 -22.52 -17.60
C ASP A 226 23.05 -22.48 -17.50
N ARG A 227 23.61 -22.87 -16.34
CA ARG A 227 25.04 -22.74 -16.05
C ARG A 227 25.78 -24.07 -15.95
N ALA A 228 25.11 -25.18 -16.26
CA ALA A 228 25.69 -26.52 -16.23
C ALA A 228 25.37 -27.26 -17.54
N ASP A 229 26.07 -26.89 -18.60
CA ASP A 229 26.44 -27.82 -19.67
C ASP A 229 27.81 -27.37 -20.20
N PRO A 230 28.89 -28.11 -19.88
CA PRO A 230 30.20 -27.91 -20.50
C PRO A 230 30.25 -28.41 -21.95
#